data_AF-A0A2D6PAC7-F1
#
_entry.id   AF-A0A2D6PAC7-F1
#
_cell.length_a   1.000
_cell.length_b   1.000
_cell.length_c   1.000
_cell.angle_alpha   90.00
_cell.angle_beta   90.00
_cell.angle_gamma   90.00
#
_symmetry.space_group_name_H-M   'P 1'
#
loop_
_entity.id
_entity.type
_entity.pdbx_description
1 polymer ?
#
loop_
_entity_poly.entity_id
_entity_poly.type
_entity_poly.pdbx_seq_one_letter_code
_entity_poly.pdbx_strand_id
1 'polypeptide(L)'
;MSYVPRLDDYVVWNDSLGRVIKGWVYFVSDTYITIEIGVKCKDDENIKHCPIHKKTHCLVLCFPENWHELEYVKNRRDNDIDQYKSQEGRYIDPQ
;
A
#
# COMPACT_ATOMS: atom_id res chain seq x y z
N MET A 1 -3.43 -22.90 -3.01
CA MET A 1 -2.64 -21.97 -3.83
C MET A 1 -2.01 -20.96 -2.88
N SER A 2 -0.72 -20.67 -3.02
CA SER A 2 -0.12 -19.54 -2.30
C SER A 2 -0.68 -18.24 -2.88
N TYR A 3 -1.03 -17.30 -2.01
CA TYR A 3 -1.48 -15.98 -2.42
C TYR A 3 -0.32 -15.20 -3.06
N VAL A 4 -0.62 -14.50 -4.16
CA VAL A 4 0.33 -13.60 -4.85
C VAL A 4 -0.24 -12.18 -4.72
N PRO A 5 0.44 -11.27 -4.00
CA PRO A 5 -0.07 -9.92 -3.75
C PRO A 5 -0.23 -9.11 -5.03
N ARG A 6 -1.31 -8.36 -5.12
CA ARG A 6 -1.58 -7.44 -6.25
C ARG A 6 -1.76 -6.04 -5.73
N LEU A 7 -1.53 -5.08 -6.63
CA LEU A 7 -1.79 -3.68 -6.34
C LEU A 7 -3.23 -3.50 -5.84
N ASP A 8 -3.39 -2.64 -4.83
CA ASP A 8 -4.67 -2.33 -4.20
C ASP A 8 -5.31 -3.47 -3.39
N ASP A 9 -4.60 -4.57 -3.14
CA ASP A 9 -5.05 -5.59 -2.18
C ASP A 9 -4.91 -5.07 -0.74
N TYR A 10 -5.94 -5.27 0.09
CA TYR A 10 -5.84 -5.15 1.53
C TYR A 10 -5.38 -6.48 2.11
N VAL A 11 -4.25 -6.45 2.81
CA VAL A 11 -3.60 -7.64 3.35
C VAL A 11 -3.44 -7.54 4.86
N VAL A 12 -3.47 -8.71 5.50
CA VAL A 12 -3.00 -8.90 6.87
C VAL A 12 -1.72 -9.71 6.79
N TRP A 13 -0.66 -9.20 7.42
CA TRP A 13 0.61 -9.89 7.55
C TRP A 13 0.85 -10.21 9.02
N ASN A 14 0.83 -11.49 9.36
CA ASN A 14 1.21 -11.99 10.68
C ASN A 14 2.66 -12.47 10.57
N ASP A 15 3.60 -11.61 10.93
CA ASP A 15 5.01 -11.94 10.74
C ASP A 15 5.51 -12.98 11.77
N SER A 16 6.66 -13.59 11.47
CA SER A 16 7.29 -14.59 12.34
C SER A 16 7.67 -14.07 13.75
N LEU A 17 7.68 -12.75 13.97
CA LEU A 17 7.94 -12.13 15.26
C LEU A 17 6.66 -11.84 16.06
N GLY A 18 5.49 -12.24 15.55
CA GLY A 18 4.19 -12.06 16.18
C GLY A 18 3.60 -10.66 16.01
N ARG A 19 4.13 -9.85 15.08
CA ARG A 19 3.56 -8.54 14.74
C ARG A 19 2.45 -8.73 13.72
N VAL A 20 1.37 -7.96 13.91
CA VAL A 20 0.23 -7.96 12.98
C VAL A 20 0.22 -6.64 12.22
N ILE A 21 0.55 -6.70 10.94
CA ILE A 21 0.56 -5.55 10.04
C ILE A 21 -0.67 -5.64 9.14
N LYS A 22 -1.40 -4.54 9.00
CA LYS A 22 -2.59 -4.46 8.14
C LYS A 22 -2.47 -3.23 7.27
N GLY A 23 -2.75 -3.37 5.98
CA GLY A 23 -2.60 -2.25 5.07
C GLY A 23 -2.91 -2.61 3.63
N TRP A 24 -2.71 -1.61 2.77
CA TRP A 24 -2.95 -1.73 1.34
C TRP A 24 -1.64 -1.97 0.61
N VAL A 25 -1.60 -2.93 -0.31
CA VAL A 25 -0.49 -3.10 -1.22
C VAL A 25 -0.40 -1.86 -2.10
N TYR A 26 0.59 -1.03 -1.80
CA TYR A 26 0.80 0.27 -2.45
C TYR A 26 1.76 0.18 -3.61
N PHE A 27 2.71 -0.76 -3.63
CA PHE A 27 3.64 -0.96 -4.73
C PHE A 27 3.89 -2.45 -4.90
N VAL A 28 4.03 -2.89 -6.15
CA VAL A 28 4.31 -4.27 -6.50
C VAL A 28 5.43 -4.30 -7.53
N SER A 29 6.38 -5.20 -7.32
CA SER A 29 7.41 -5.58 -8.28
C SER A 29 7.75 -7.06 -8.10
N ASP A 30 8.57 -7.61 -8.98
CA ASP A 30 9.07 -8.98 -8.85
C ASP A 30 10.00 -9.17 -7.64
N THR A 31 10.56 -8.07 -7.10
CA THR A 31 11.56 -8.13 -6.02
C THR A 31 11.01 -7.83 -4.63
N TYR A 32 9.90 -7.10 -4.53
CA TYR A 32 9.21 -6.79 -3.28
C TYR A 32 7.87 -6.11 -3.53
N ILE A 33 7.06 -6.05 -2.48
CA ILE A 33 5.91 -5.15 -2.37
C ILE A 33 6.12 -4.14 -1.25
N THR A 34 5.34 -3.06 -1.27
CA THR A 34 5.19 -2.19 -0.10
C THR A 34 3.74 -2.17 0.36
N ILE A 35 3.53 -2.23 1.67
CA ILE A 35 2.22 -2.20 2.31
C ILE A 35 2.06 -0.84 3.00
N GLU A 36 1.12 -0.02 2.55
CA GLU A 36 0.74 1.24 3.19
C GLU A 36 -0.08 0.97 4.45
N ILE A 37 0.49 1.33 5.60
CA ILE A 37 -0.11 1.11 6.92
C ILE A 37 -0.70 2.38 7.54
N GLY A 38 -0.38 3.55 6.98
CA GLY A 38 -0.85 4.82 7.49
C GLY A 38 -0.63 5.97 6.52
N VAL A 39 -1.57 6.91 6.53
CA VAL A 39 -1.54 8.11 5.70
C VAL A 39 -1.96 9.30 6.55
N LYS A 40 -1.21 10.40 6.46
CA LYS A 40 -1.57 11.68 7.10
C LYS A 40 -1.46 12.83 6.09
N CYS A 41 -2.26 13.87 6.26
CA CYS A 41 -2.05 15.11 5.52
C CYS A 41 -0.73 15.75 5.96
N LYS A 42 -0.03 16.39 5.01
CA LYS A 42 1.07 17.31 5.34
C LYS A 42 0.49 18.58 5.97
N ASP A 43 1.24 19.18 6.89
CA ASP A 43 0.97 20.55 7.33
C ASP A 43 1.34 21.57 6.23
N ASP A 44 0.89 22.81 6.41
CA ASP A 44 1.05 23.87 5.43
C ASP A 44 2.54 24.18 5.14
N GLU A 45 3.40 24.06 6.14
CA GLU A 45 4.85 24.25 6.00
C GLU A 45 5.46 23.17 5.09
N ASN A 46 5.16 21.89 5.35
CA ASN A 46 5.62 20.77 4.52
C ASN A 46 5.05 20.80 3.10
N ILE A 47 3.82 21.29 2.92
CA ILE A 47 3.23 21.50 1.57
C ILE A 47 3.99 22.61 0.85
N LYS A 48 4.31 23.72 1.52
CA LYS A 48 5.08 24.83 0.94
C LYS A 48 6.47 24.38 0.50
N HIS A 49 7.14 23.54 1.29
CA HIS A 49 8.47 23.01 0.96
C HIS A 49 8.44 21.92 -0.12
N CYS A 50 7.36 21.12 -0.20
CA CYS A 50 7.22 20.04 -1.17
C CYS A 50 5.75 19.90 -1.62
N PRO A 51 5.33 20.67 -2.66
CA PRO A 51 3.92 20.77 -3.06
C PRO A 51 3.45 19.64 -3.98
N ILE A 52 4.35 18.79 -4.48
CA ILE A 52 4.05 17.72 -5.44
C ILE A 52 3.11 16.62 -4.90
N HIS A 53 3.00 16.48 -3.57
CA HIS A 53 2.01 15.60 -2.93
C HIS A 53 1.58 16.20 -1.59
N LYS A 54 0.29 16.05 -1.25
CA LYS A 54 -0.32 16.64 -0.03
C LYS A 54 -0.35 15.70 1.18
N LYS A 55 0.06 14.45 1.00
CA LYS A 55 -0.02 13.40 2.02
C LYS A 55 1.35 12.80 2.29
N THR A 56 1.56 12.36 3.53
CA THR A 56 2.71 11.56 3.96
C THR A 56 2.22 10.15 4.20
N HIS A 57 2.84 9.19 3.51
CA HIS A 57 2.48 7.78 3.55
C HIS A 57 3.55 7.02 4.35
N CYS A 58 3.12 6.08 5.18
CA CYS A 58 4.01 5.16 5.89
C CYS A 58 3.84 3.77 5.28
N LEU A 59 4.95 3.23 4.76
CA LEU A 59 4.97 1.98 4.03
C LEU A 59 5.91 0.98 4.70
N VAL A 60 5.50 -0.27 4.73
CA VAL A 60 6.31 -1.41 5.18
C VAL A 60 6.75 -2.21 3.96
N LEU A 61 8.03 -2.52 3.89
CA LEU A 61 8.62 -3.37 2.85
C LEU A 61 8.35 -4.85 3.17
N CYS A 62 7.91 -5.62 2.18
CA CYS A 62 7.67 -7.07 2.31
C CYS A 62 8.26 -7.79 1.10
N PHE A 63 9.18 -8.72 1.36
CA PHE A 63 9.89 -9.47 0.32
C PHE A 63 9.12 -10.74 -0.08
N PRO A 64 9.36 -11.28 -1.30
CA PRO A 64 8.66 -12.47 -1.82
C PRO A 64 8.71 -13.67 -0.90
N GLU A 65 9.80 -13.84 -0.15
CA GLU A 65 9.97 -14.94 0.80
C GLU A 65 8.91 -14.91 1.89
N ASN A 66 8.35 -13.74 2.24
CA ASN A 66 7.32 -13.59 3.26
C ASN A 66 5.89 -13.58 2.68
N TRP A 67 5.68 -13.66 1.37
CA TRP A 67 4.34 -13.58 0.78
C TRP A 67 3.41 -14.72 1.20
N HIS A 68 3.98 -15.86 1.58
CA HIS A 68 3.23 -16.99 2.12
C HIS A 68 2.59 -16.70 3.49
N GLU A 69 3.06 -15.67 4.21
CA GLU A 69 2.51 -15.20 5.49
C GLU A 69 1.39 -14.16 5.31
N LEU A 70 1.15 -13.72 4.07
CA LEU A 70 0.14 -12.71 3.76
C LEU A 70 -1.24 -13.34 3.56
N GLU A 71 -2.23 -12.76 4.22
CA GLU A 71 -3.64 -13.08 4.06
C GLU A 71 -4.34 -12.00 3.25
N TYR A 72 -4.90 -12.38 2.10
CA TYR A 72 -5.77 -11.53 1.29
C TYR A 72 -7.12 -11.30 1.99
N VAL A 73 -7.57 -10.05 2.06
CA VAL A 73 -8.89 -9.69 2.61
C VAL A 73 -9.84 -9.19 1.52
N LYS A 74 -9.42 -8.19 0.75
CA LYS A 74 -10.24 -7.54 -0.29
C LYS A 74 -9.37 -6.74 -1.24
N ASN A 75 -9.80 -6.52 -2.48
CA ASN A 75 -9.18 -5.53 -3.36
C ASN A 75 -9.99 -4.22 -3.33
N ARG A 76 -9.29 -3.08 -3.36
CA ARG A 76 -9.90 -1.75 -3.32
C ARG A 76 -10.78 -1.49 -4.55
N ARG A 77 -10.44 -2.06 -5.70
CA ARG A 77 -11.14 -1.86 -6.98
C ARG A 77 -12.48 -2.60 -7.04
N ASP A 78 -12.63 -3.66 -6.26
CA ASP A 78 -13.84 -4.48 -6.26
C ASP A 78 -14.98 -3.86 -5.43
N ASN A 79 -14.67 -2.93 -4.52
CA ASN A 79 -15.57 -2.52 -3.43
C ASN A 79 -15.72 -1.00 -3.26
N ASP A 80 -15.82 -0.24 -4.37
CA ASP A 80 -16.12 1.21 -4.43
C ASP A 80 -14.89 2.13 -4.66
N ILE A 81 -14.83 2.69 -5.86
CA ILE A 81 -13.76 3.58 -6.36
C ILE A 81 -13.71 4.89 -5.55
N ASP A 82 -14.82 5.31 -4.94
CA ASP A 82 -14.91 6.57 -4.20
C ASP A 82 -14.02 6.65 -2.95
N GLN A 83 -13.50 5.50 -2.47
CA GLN A 83 -12.52 5.44 -1.39
C GLN A 83 -11.09 5.80 -1.85
N TYR A 84 -10.84 5.96 -3.15
CA TYR A 84 -9.51 6.17 -3.73
C TYR A 84 -9.26 7.62 -4.18
N LYS A 85 -9.25 8.57 -3.23
CA LYS A 85 -9.05 10.01 -3.53
C LYS A 85 -7.62 10.52 -3.40
N SER A 86 -6.64 9.67 -3.11
CA SER A 86 -5.25 10.10 -2.86
C SER A 86 -4.28 9.93 -4.04
N GLN A 87 -4.71 9.30 -5.13
CA GLN A 87 -3.82 8.85 -6.21
C GLN A 87 -4.52 8.99 -7.59
N GLU A 88 -5.25 10.08 -7.81
CA GLU A 88 -5.82 10.39 -9.12
C GLU A 88 -4.66 10.51 -10.14
N GLY A 89 -4.61 9.62 -11.14
CA GLY A 89 -3.61 9.64 -12.22
C GLY A 89 -2.53 8.57 -12.17
N ARG A 90 -2.40 7.79 -11.09
CA ARG A 90 -1.35 6.74 -10.96
C ARG A 90 -1.36 5.73 -12.11
N TYR A 91 -2.54 5.37 -12.60
CA TYR A 91 -2.68 4.39 -13.68
C TYR A 91 -2.27 4.94 -15.07
N ILE A 92 -1.94 6.22 -15.15
CA ILE A 92 -1.45 6.90 -16.37
C ILE A 92 0.09 6.90 -16.41
N ASP A 93 0.75 6.63 -15.27
CA ASP A 93 2.21 6.58 -15.19
C ASP A 93 2.75 5.36 -15.98
N PRO A 94 3.85 5.50 -16.73
CA PRO A 94 4.51 4.37 -17.38
C PRO A 94 4.88 3.29 -16.35
N GLN A 95 4.50 2.03 -16.62
CA GLN A 95 4.84 0.87 -15.79
C GLN A 95 6.26 0.37 -16.05
#